data_AF-A0A443IRL6-F1
#
_entry.id   AF-A0A443IRL6-F1
#
_cell.length_a   1.000
_cell.length_b   1.000
_cell.length_c   1.000
_cell.angle_alpha   90.00
_cell.angle_beta   90.00
_cell.angle_gamma   90.00
#
_symmetry.space_group_name_H-M   'P 1'
#
loop_
_entity.id
_entity.type
_entity.pdbx_description
1 polymer ?
#
loop_
_entity_poly.entity_id
_entity_poly.type
_entity_poly.pdbx_seq_one_letter_code
_entity_poly.pdbx_strand_id
1 'polypeptide(L)' 'MGLSMKDTFLARYYMKEGEKKGIEVGIKEGKVEIAVRLLGRGESADDVAEITGLTLEEVERIKDRN' A
#
# COMPACT_ATOMS: atom_id res chain seq x y z
N MET A 1 12.45 -40.14 -5.54
CA MET A 1 12.17 -38.84 -6.19
C MET A 1 10.99 -38.20 -5.49
N GLY A 2 11.23 -37.32 -4.52
CA GLY A 2 10.17 -36.52 -3.91
C GLY A 2 10.15 -35.16 -4.58
N LEU A 3 8.99 -34.72 -5.08
CA LEU A 3 8.82 -33.34 -5.51
C LEU A 3 9.08 -32.43 -4.30
N SER A 4 9.98 -31.47 -4.44
CA SER A 4 10.18 -30.44 -3.42
C SER A 4 8.86 -29.71 -3.21
N MET A 5 8.46 -29.47 -1.97
CA MET A 5 7.23 -28.73 -1.66
C MET A 5 7.16 -27.36 -2.34
N LYS A 6 8.31 -26.76 -2.65
CA LYS A 6 8.44 -25.49 -3.39
C LYS A 6 8.08 -25.61 -4.87
N ASP A 7 8.18 -26.81 -5.43
CA ASP A 7 7.87 -27.10 -6.83
C ASP A 7 6.42 -27.56 -7.03
N THR A 8 5.67 -27.74 -5.95
CA THR A 8 4.25 -28.05 -6.00
C THR A 8 3.48 -26.86 -6.57
N PHE A 9 2.47 -27.14 -7.39
CA PHE A 9 1.57 -26.14 -7.96
C PHE A 9 1.00 -25.18 -6.89
N LEU A 10 0.57 -25.74 -5.75
CA LEU A 10 0.01 -24.97 -4.64
C LEU A 10 1.02 -23.97 -4.04
N ALA A 11 2.27 -24.39 -3.83
CA ALA A 11 3.30 -23.51 -3.27
C ALA A 11 3.60 -22.34 -4.20
N ARG A 12 3.71 -22.59 -5.52
CA ARG A 12 3.92 -21.52 -6.51
C ARG A 12 2.73 -20.55 -6.56
N TYR A 13 1.51 -21.07 -6.48
CA TYR A 13 0.30 -20.25 -6.45
C TYR A 13 0.31 -19.30 -5.25
N TYR A 14 0.51 -19.83 -4.04
CA TYR A 14 0.50 -19.01 -2.82
C TYR A 14 1.70 -18.05 -2.72
N MET A 15 2.87 -18.43 -3.22
CA MET A 15 4.01 -17.50 -3.30
C MET A 15 3.69 -16.29 -4.19
N LYS A 16 3.11 -16.54 -5.37
CA LYS A 16 2.73 -15.48 -6.30
C LYS A 16 1.64 -14.57 -5.74
N GLU A 17 0.62 -15.15 -5.10
CA GLU A 17 -0.44 -14.38 -4.44
C GLU A 17 0.11 -13.57 -3.26
N GLY A 18 1.04 -14.15 -2.48
CA GLY A 18 1.71 -13.46 -1.38
C GLY A 18 2.55 -12.28 -1.84
N GLU A 19 3.32 -12.45 -2.91
CA GLU A 19 4.11 -11.38 -3.52
C GLU A 19 3.21 -10.25 -4.03
N LYS A 20 2.15 -10.59 -4.77
CA LYS A 20 1.16 -9.62 -5.27
C LYS A 20 0.53 -8.82 -4.12
N LYS A 21 0.10 -9.52 -3.06
CA LYS A 21 -0.49 -8.88 -1.88
C LYS A 21 0.53 -8.01 -1.13
N GLY A 22 1.77 -8.46 -1.02
CA GLY A 22 2.85 -7.69 -0.40
C GLY A 22 3.13 -6.38 -1.14
N ILE A 23 3.19 -6.43 -2.47
CA ILE A 23 3.35 -5.24 -3.33
C ILE A 23 2.17 -4.29 -3.15
N GLU A 24 0.94 -4.80 -3.16
CA GLU A 24 -0.27 -3.98 -2.99
C GLU A 24 -0.30 -3.27 -1.63
N VAL A 25 0.01 -4.00 -0.55
CA VAL A 25 0.08 -3.43 0.80
C VAL A 25 1.19 -2.39 0.88
N GLY A 26 2.38 -2.68 0.37
CA GLY A 26 3.52 -1.75 0.41
C GLY A 26 3.26 -0.46 -0.38
N ILE A 27 2.62 -0.55 -1.55
CA ILE A 27 2.20 0.64 -2.31
C ILE A 27 1.21 1.48 -1.50
N LYS A 28 0.23 0.85 -0.84
CA LYS A 28 -0.77 1.56 -0.04
C LYS A 28 -0.15 2.24 1.18
N GLU A 29 0.71 1.53 1.92
CA GLU A 29 1.41 2.10 3.07
C GLU A 29 2.32 3.27 2.67
N GLY A 30 3.05 3.13 1.55
CA GLY A 30 3.90 4.21 1.02
C GLY A 30 3.10 5.46 0.65
N LYS A 31 1.92 5.31 0.04
CA LYS A 31 1.02 6.45 -0.26
C LYS A 31 0.59 7.18 1.01
N VAL A 32 0.21 6.43 2.05
CA VAL A 32 -0.20 6.99 3.35
C VAL A 32 0.95 7.73 4.03
N GLU A 33 2.16 7.17 4.01
CA GLU A 33 3.34 7.82 4.59
C GLU A 33 3.67 9.15 3.90
N ILE A 34 3.57 9.19 2.57
CA ILE A 34 3.74 10.42 1.80
C ILE A 34 2.64 11.43 2.16
N ALA A 35 1.37 11.00 2.25
CA ALA A 35 0.27 11.87 2.62
C ALA A 35 0.47 12.50 4.01
N VAL A 36 0.88 11.73 5.01
CA VAL A 36 1.20 12.23 6.37
C VAL A 36 2.30 13.30 6.32
N ARG A 37 3.37 13.05 5.56
CA ARG A 37 4.48 14.01 5.43
C ARG A 37 4.07 15.31 4.74
N LEU A 38 3.23 15.23 3.72
CA LEU A 38 2.73 16.41 3.00
C LEU A 38 1.76 17.22 3.87
N LEU A 39 0.83 16.56 4.56
CA LEU A 39 -0.07 17.21 5.52
C LEU A 39 0.73 17.88 6.66
N GLY A 40 1.76 17.21 7.18
CA GLY A 40 2.66 17.78 8.19
C GLY A 40 3.48 18.98 7.71
N ARG A 41 3.63 19.17 6.39
CA ARG A 41 4.22 20.36 5.78
C ARG A 41 3.23 21.51 5.56
N GLY A 42 1.95 21.27 5.79
CA GLY A 42 0.88 22.26 5.58
C GLY A 42 0.28 22.26 4.18
N GLU A 43 0.54 21.25 3.37
CA GLU A 43 -0.12 21.07 2.06
C GLU A 43 -1.64 20.86 2.24
N SER A 44 -2.43 21.28 1.25
CA SER A 44 -3.88 21.13 1.30
C SER A 44 -4.30 19.67 1.10
N ALA A 45 -5.47 19.27 1.61
CA ALA A 45 -5.95 17.90 1.46
C ALA A 45 -6.20 17.53 -0.02
N ASP A 46 -6.61 18.51 -0.83
CA ASP A 46 -6.80 18.38 -2.28
C ASP A 46 -5.47 18.09 -2.99
N ASP A 47 -4.43 18.88 -2.72
CA ASP A 47 -3.11 18.70 -3.34
C ASP A 47 -2.49 17.35 -2.92
N VAL A 48 -2.67 16.96 -1.66
CA VAL A 48 -2.20 15.66 -1.15
C VAL A 48 -2.91 14.51 -1.83
N ALA A 49 -4.22 14.60 -2.05
CA ALA A 49 -4.99 13.59 -2.77
C ALA A 49 -4.51 13.46 -4.23
N GLU A 50 -4.25 14.58 -4.90
CA GLU A 50 -3.71 14.61 -6.26
C GLU A 50 -2.32 13.96 -6.36
N ILE A 51 -1.40 14.33 -5.46
CA ILE A 51 -0.01 13.84 -5.46
C ILE A 51 0.08 12.35 -5.14
N THR A 52 -0.69 11.89 -4.15
CA THR A 52 -0.60 10.49 -3.65
C THR A 52 -1.52 9.54 -4.41
N GLY A 53 -2.49 10.08 -5.16
CA GLY A 53 -3.56 9.30 -5.78
C GLY A 53 -4.38 8.54 -4.74
N LEU A 54 -4.56 9.14 -3.56
CA LEU A 54 -5.52 8.73 -2.54
C LEU A 54 -6.81 9.55 -2.72
N THR A 55 -7.93 9.08 -2.17
CA THR A 55 -9.14 9.91 -2.18
C THR A 55 -9.07 11.01 -1.12
N LEU A 56 -9.79 12.11 -1.33
CA LEU A 56 -9.94 13.17 -0.33
C LEU A 56 -10.36 12.61 1.03
N GLU A 57 -11.33 11.69 1.06
CA GLU A 57 -11.77 11.04 2.30
C GLU A 57 -10.64 10.25 2.99
N GLU A 58 -9.75 9.60 2.24
CA GLU A 58 -8.60 8.90 2.81
C GLU A 58 -7.61 9.88 3.43
N VAL A 59 -7.36 11.01 2.76
CA VAL A 59 -6.48 12.06 3.25
C VAL A 59 -7.05 12.75 4.49
N GLU A 60 -8.36 13.05 4.52
CA GLU A 60 -9.04 13.60 5.68
C GLU A 60 -9.00 12.66 6.88
N ARG A 61 -9.24 11.35 6.67
CA ARG A 61 -9.09 10.34 7.73
C ARG A 61 -7.66 10.26 8.29
N ILE A 62 -6.65 10.53 7.47
CA ILE A 62 -5.24 10.58 7.91
C ILE A 62 -4.98 11.84 8.72
N LYS A 63 -5.56 12.97 8.31
CA LYS A 63 -5.48 14.25 9.00
C LYS A 63 -6.15 14.19 10.38
N ASP A 64 -7.32 13.59 10.49
CA ASP A 64 -8.08 13.50 11.75
C ASP A 64 -7.47 12.52 12.77
N ARG A 65 -6.58 11.62 12.31
CA ARG A 65 -5.89 10.64 13.16
C ARG A 65 -4.56 11.15 13.72
N ASN A 66 -4.08 12.32 13.29
CA ASN A 66 -2.88 12.99 13.80
C ASN A 66 -3.25 14.27 14.56
#